data_AF-A0A1Q5G6T4-F1
#
_entry.id   AF-A0A1Q5G6T4-F1
#
_cell.length_a   1.000
_cell.length_b   1.000
_cell.length_c   1.000
_cell.angle_alpha   90.00
_cell.angle_beta   90.00
_cell.angle_gamma   90.00
#
_symmetry.space_group_name_H-M   'P 1'
#
loop_
_entity.id
_entity.type
_entity.pdbx_description
1 polymer ?
#
loop_
_entity_poly.entity_id
_entity_poly.type
_entity_poly.pdbx_seq_one_letter_code
_entity_poly.pdbx_strand_id
1 'polypeptide(L)'
;MSGAGGITGAQQDIAAGDIPVDTPRLPAREAAESELSKPMYHENDPNFLQRALNQFWDWVAGVFDAAAGAAPGGPAGLAVLVVIVIGLAAALWWRLGTPQRSTRSTDALFDSTGPRSAAQHRAAAEAHAAALRWTEAVQERMRAIVRSLEERALLDPRPGRTADEAAAEAGRTLPEHTARLRAAARSFDDVTYGGRTAGQSAYLSLRTLDLELDEAKPLLPGTSRGATG
;
A
#
# COMPACT_ATOMS: atom_id res chain seq x y z
N MET A 1 -103.81 16.02 48.95
CA MET A 1 -103.19 15.13 49.96
C MET A 1 -102.18 14.25 49.24
N SER A 2 -100.92 14.31 49.68
CA SER A 2 -99.80 13.36 49.51
C SER A 2 -99.72 12.40 48.31
N GLY A 3 -98.67 12.55 47.51
CA GLY A 3 -97.47 11.70 47.62
C GLY A 3 -97.25 10.54 46.62
N ALA A 4 -96.04 10.56 46.01
CA ALA A 4 -95.29 9.48 45.33
C ALA A 4 -95.75 9.05 43.92
N GLY A 5 -94.90 8.83 42.91
CA GLY A 5 -93.44 8.84 42.76
C GLY A 5 -93.09 8.27 41.37
N GLY A 6 -91.87 8.50 40.87
CA GLY A 6 -91.34 7.81 39.68
C GLY A 6 -90.70 8.70 38.62
N ILE A 7 -89.38 8.88 38.71
CA ILE A 7 -88.48 9.46 37.72
C ILE A 7 -87.92 8.36 36.80
N THR A 8 -87.75 8.59 35.49
CA THR A 8 -86.67 7.99 34.66
C THR A 8 -86.55 8.69 33.29
N GLY A 9 -85.32 9.16 33.00
CA GLY A 9 -84.69 9.32 31.68
C GLY A 9 -85.19 10.45 30.76
N ALA A 10 -84.36 11.23 30.08
CA ALA A 10 -82.90 11.31 29.94
C ALA A 10 -82.60 12.74 29.43
N GLN A 11 -81.72 13.49 30.09
CA GLN A 11 -80.31 13.72 29.72
C GLN A 11 -80.18 14.39 28.32
N GLN A 12 -79.97 15.71 28.23
CA GLN A 12 -78.69 16.45 28.44
C GLN A 12 -77.57 15.92 27.52
N ASP A 13 -76.77 16.70 26.81
CA ASP A 13 -76.45 18.13 26.88
C ASP A 13 -75.82 18.53 25.52
N ILE A 14 -75.82 19.84 25.28
CA ILE A 14 -75.11 20.50 24.18
C ILE A 14 -73.60 20.36 24.39
N ALA A 15 -72.89 19.82 23.41
CA ALA A 15 -71.43 19.83 23.33
C ALA A 15 -70.96 20.72 22.19
N ALA A 16 -70.05 21.64 22.53
CA ALA A 16 -69.31 22.48 21.60
C ALA A 16 -68.10 21.72 20.98
N GLY A 17 -67.72 22.13 19.77
CA GLY A 17 -66.59 21.60 18.99
C GLY A 17 -67.07 20.74 17.81
N ASP A 18 -66.54 20.78 16.60
CA ASP A 18 -65.35 21.40 16.05
C ASP A 18 -65.49 21.30 14.50
N ILE A 19 -64.65 22.02 13.77
CA ILE A 19 -64.66 22.31 12.32
C ILE A 19 -64.98 21.10 11.39
N PRO A 20 -65.80 21.26 10.33
CA PRO A 20 -66.10 20.18 9.39
C PRO A 20 -64.95 19.96 8.40
N VAL A 21 -64.17 18.91 8.63
CA VAL A 21 -63.21 18.35 7.65
C VAL A 21 -63.41 16.84 7.53
N ASP A 22 -64.41 16.46 6.74
CA ASP A 22 -64.55 15.09 6.23
C ASP A 22 -63.64 14.91 5.01
N THR A 23 -62.34 14.76 5.26
CA THR A 23 -61.46 14.05 4.30
C THR A 23 -61.45 12.57 4.69
N PRO A 24 -61.97 11.64 3.86
CA PRO A 24 -61.98 10.22 4.17
C PRO A 24 -60.55 9.72 4.41
N ARG A 25 -60.33 9.02 5.54
CA ARG A 25 -58.99 8.64 6.05
C ARG A 25 -58.22 7.65 5.19
N LEU A 26 -58.88 6.98 4.24
CA LEU A 26 -58.29 5.93 3.40
C LEU A 26 -57.51 6.49 2.19
N PRO A 27 -58.07 7.39 1.34
CA PRO A 27 -57.32 7.96 0.21
C PRO A 27 -56.14 8.86 0.62
N ALA A 28 -56.14 9.42 1.84
CA ALA A 28 -55.00 10.20 2.35
C ALA A 28 -53.78 9.34 2.69
N ARG A 29 -53.99 8.07 3.06
CA ARG A 29 -52.91 7.14 3.40
C ARG A 29 -52.19 6.62 2.16
N GLU A 30 -52.94 6.20 1.15
CA GLU A 30 -52.38 5.72 -0.12
C GLU A 30 -51.69 6.85 -0.90
N ALA A 31 -52.23 8.08 -0.85
CA ALA A 31 -51.57 9.25 -1.43
C ALA A 31 -50.23 9.58 -0.72
N ALA A 32 -50.19 9.49 0.62
CA ALA A 32 -48.97 9.71 1.41
C ALA A 32 -47.90 8.62 1.17
N GLU A 33 -48.30 7.36 1.01
CA GLU A 33 -47.39 6.24 0.68
C GLU A 33 -46.78 6.42 -0.74
N SER A 34 -47.53 6.99 -1.70
CA SER A 34 -47.01 7.31 -3.04
C SER A 34 -46.05 8.51 -3.07
N GLU A 35 -46.24 9.47 -2.17
CA GLU A 35 -45.41 10.68 -2.08
C GLU A 35 -44.07 10.39 -1.38
N LEU A 36 -44.10 9.51 -0.35
CA LEU A 36 -42.91 9.07 0.40
C LEU A 36 -42.04 8.04 -0.34
N SER A 37 -42.55 7.43 -1.40
CA SER A 37 -41.77 6.53 -2.28
C SER A 37 -41.07 7.28 -3.42
N LYS A 38 -41.17 8.62 -3.48
CA LYS A 38 -40.47 9.43 -4.48
C LYS A 38 -38.95 9.37 -4.22
N PRO A 39 -38.14 8.92 -5.19
CA PRO A 39 -36.70 8.70 -5.03
C PRO A 39 -35.86 9.98 -4.93
N MET A 40 -36.50 11.16 -4.86
CA MET A 40 -35.84 12.47 -4.85
C MET A 40 -35.09 12.78 -3.54
N TYR A 41 -35.31 12.01 -2.48
CA TYR A 41 -34.65 12.18 -1.16
C TYR A 41 -33.83 10.97 -0.69
N HIS A 42 -33.28 10.16 -1.59
CA HIS A 42 -32.29 9.12 -1.23
C HIS A 42 -30.85 9.68 -1.14
N GLU A 43 -30.67 10.83 -0.48
CA GLU A 43 -29.33 11.39 -0.15
C GLU A 43 -28.81 10.92 1.22
N ASN A 44 -29.48 9.97 1.86
CA ASN A 44 -29.04 9.32 3.10
C ASN A 44 -28.90 7.80 2.95
N ASP A 45 -28.48 7.30 1.79
CA ASP A 45 -27.78 6.02 1.81
C ASP A 45 -26.44 6.24 2.52
N PRO A 46 -26.14 5.54 3.62
CA PRO A 46 -24.88 5.70 4.32
C PRO A 46 -23.77 5.40 3.32
N ASN A 47 -23.10 6.46 2.90
CA ASN A 47 -21.99 6.44 1.97
C ASN A 47 -21.05 5.31 2.41
N PHE A 48 -20.78 4.31 1.56
CA PHE A 48 -19.96 3.14 1.94
C PHE A 48 -18.65 3.57 2.60
N LEU A 49 -18.14 4.72 2.15
CA LEU A 49 -16.99 5.41 2.71
C LEU A 49 -17.21 5.89 4.15
N GLN A 50 -18.35 6.48 4.47
CA GLN A 50 -18.67 6.98 5.80
C GLN A 50 -18.96 5.85 6.78
N ARG A 51 -19.60 4.76 6.32
CA ARG A 51 -19.75 3.54 7.12
C ARG A 51 -18.38 2.89 7.41
N ALA A 52 -17.48 2.85 6.43
CA ALA A 52 -16.11 2.40 6.62
C ALA A 52 -15.31 3.32 7.55
N LEU A 53 -15.49 4.64 7.43
CA LEU A 53 -14.82 5.62 8.30
C LEU A 53 -15.29 5.50 9.75
N ASN A 54 -16.59 5.35 9.98
CA ASN A 54 -17.14 5.15 11.32
C ASN A 54 -16.63 3.84 11.92
N GLN A 55 -16.66 2.74 11.16
CA GLN A 55 -16.12 1.46 11.59
C GLN A 55 -14.61 1.55 11.93
N PHE A 56 -13.86 2.35 11.19
CA PHE A 56 -12.45 2.62 11.46
C PHE A 56 -12.27 3.40 12.76
N TRP A 57 -13.02 4.47 12.98
CA TRP A 57 -12.94 5.28 14.20
C TRP A 57 -13.38 4.51 15.45
N ASP A 58 -14.41 3.67 15.33
CA ASP A 58 -14.86 2.79 16.41
C ASP A 58 -13.79 1.75 16.78
N TRP A 59 -13.11 1.18 15.78
CA TRP A 59 -11.97 0.30 16.00
C TRP A 59 -10.81 1.03 16.70
N VAL A 60 -10.47 2.25 16.26
CA VAL A 60 -9.43 3.08 16.90
C VAL A 60 -9.79 3.38 18.36
N ALA A 61 -11.02 3.81 18.63
CA ALA A 61 -11.48 4.09 19.98
C ALA A 61 -11.40 2.87 20.89
N GLY A 62 -11.79 1.68 20.40
CA GLY A 62 -11.67 0.43 21.14
C GLY A 62 -10.22 0.05 21.49
N VAL A 63 -9.26 0.37 20.61
CA VAL A 63 -7.83 0.16 20.89
C VAL A 63 -7.32 1.13 21.97
N PHE A 64 -7.71 2.40 21.92
CA PHE A 64 -7.32 3.38 22.93
C PHE A 64 -7.94 3.08 24.30
N ASP A 65 -9.20 2.64 24.35
CA ASP A 65 -9.88 2.27 25.59
C ASP A 65 -9.29 1.00 26.20
N ALA A 66 -8.93 0.01 25.36
CA ALA A 66 -8.19 -1.17 25.78
C ALA A 66 -6.78 -0.86 26.29
N ALA A 67 -6.14 0.20 25.77
CA ALA A 67 -4.84 0.68 26.24
C ALA A 67 -4.95 1.48 27.55
N ALA A 68 -6.03 2.26 27.73
CA ALA A 68 -6.29 3.05 28.93
C ALA A 68 -6.69 2.17 30.14
N GLY A 69 -7.35 1.04 29.90
CA GLY A 69 -7.76 0.09 30.94
C GLY A 69 -6.73 -0.97 31.34
N ALA A 70 -5.51 -0.97 30.78
CA ALA A 70 -4.58 -2.08 30.94
C ALA A 70 -3.71 -1.99 32.20
N ALA A 71 -4.00 -2.86 33.18
CA ALA A 71 -2.96 -3.43 34.03
C ALA A 71 -2.00 -4.29 33.16
N PRO A 72 -0.69 -4.37 33.47
CA PRO A 72 0.27 -5.11 32.66
C PRO A 72 -0.06 -6.61 32.69
N GLY A 73 -0.49 -7.19 31.56
CA GLY A 73 -0.59 -8.66 31.39
C GLY A 73 -1.95 -9.24 30.99
N GLY A 74 -3.00 -8.44 30.79
CA GLY A 74 -4.32 -8.94 30.36
C GLY A 74 -4.44 -9.23 28.85
N PRO A 75 -5.52 -9.91 28.39
CA PRO A 75 -5.76 -10.22 26.97
C PRO A 75 -5.83 -8.97 26.08
N ALA A 76 -6.19 -7.81 26.65
CA ALA A 76 -6.12 -6.51 25.97
C ALA A 76 -4.68 -6.10 25.59
N GLY A 77 -3.70 -6.36 26.46
CA GLY A 77 -2.28 -6.11 26.15
C GLY A 77 -1.75 -7.04 25.06
N LEU A 78 -2.23 -8.29 25.03
CA LEU A 78 -1.93 -9.23 23.94
C LEU A 78 -2.52 -8.73 22.61
N ALA A 79 -3.74 -8.22 22.60
CA ALA A 79 -4.36 -7.64 21.40
C ALA A 79 -3.54 -6.45 20.87
N VAL A 80 -3.09 -5.54 21.73
CA VAL A 80 -2.22 -4.41 21.35
C VAL A 80 -0.89 -4.92 20.79
N LEU A 81 -0.25 -5.90 21.43
CA LEU A 81 0.99 -6.51 20.94
C LEU A 81 0.79 -7.14 19.55
N VAL A 82 -0.31 -7.88 19.33
CA VAL A 82 -0.63 -8.48 18.04
C VAL A 82 -0.83 -7.40 16.96
N VAL A 83 -1.52 -6.30 17.28
CA VAL A 83 -1.68 -5.16 16.35
C VAL A 83 -0.32 -4.54 16.01
N ILE A 84 0.56 -4.35 17.00
CA ILE A 84 1.93 -3.86 16.78
C ILE A 84 2.70 -4.82 15.87
N VAL A 85 2.65 -6.13 16.14
CA VAL A 85 3.32 -7.16 15.32
C VAL A 85 2.78 -7.17 13.88
N ILE A 86 1.47 -7.05 13.69
CA ILE A 86 0.85 -6.95 12.36
C ILE A 86 1.30 -5.66 11.66
N GLY A 87 1.35 -4.53 12.38
CA GLY A 87 1.83 -3.26 11.85
C GLY A 87 3.30 -3.31 11.44
N LEU A 88 4.16 -3.92 12.26
CA LEU A 88 5.56 -4.18 11.92
C LEU A 88 5.69 -5.15 10.75
N ALA A 89 4.89 -6.20 10.70
CA ALA A 89 4.89 -7.15 9.60
C ALA A 89 4.47 -6.48 8.29
N ALA A 90 3.41 -5.67 8.30
CA ALA A 90 2.95 -4.88 7.16
C ALA A 90 3.99 -3.85 6.72
N ALA A 91 4.61 -3.13 7.66
CA ALA A 91 5.71 -2.22 7.39
C ALA A 91 6.92 -2.95 6.77
N LEU A 92 7.25 -4.13 7.28
CA LEU A 92 8.31 -4.98 6.72
C LEU A 92 7.92 -5.50 5.33
N TRP A 93 6.65 -5.83 5.11
CA TRP A 93 6.10 -6.26 3.82
C TRP A 93 6.15 -5.16 2.77
N TRP A 94 5.80 -3.93 3.16
CA TRP A 94 5.94 -2.74 2.32
C TRP A 94 7.40 -2.37 2.07
N ARG A 95 8.29 -2.57 3.05
CA ARG A 95 9.73 -2.27 2.94
C ARG A 95 10.49 -3.31 2.12
N LEU A 96 10.12 -4.58 2.18
CA LEU A 96 10.85 -5.67 1.53
C LEU A 96 10.34 -5.96 0.11
N GLY A 97 9.23 -5.32 -0.30
CA GLY A 97 8.54 -5.68 -1.53
C GLY A 97 7.89 -7.06 -1.38
N THR A 98 6.67 -7.21 -1.88
CA THR A 98 5.98 -8.50 -1.87
C THR A 98 6.88 -9.58 -2.47
N PRO A 99 7.25 -10.66 -1.75
CA PRO A 99 7.83 -11.84 -2.37
C PRO A 99 6.70 -12.53 -3.13
N GLN A 100 6.41 -12.02 -4.32
CA GLN A 100 5.59 -12.71 -5.28
C GLN A 100 6.40 -13.93 -5.70
N ARG A 101 5.95 -15.09 -5.23
CA ARG A 101 6.35 -16.40 -5.76
C ARG A 101 5.93 -16.44 -7.22
N SER A 102 6.76 -15.90 -8.08
CA SER A 102 6.60 -16.01 -9.52
C SER A 102 6.87 -17.45 -9.92
N THR A 103 5.89 -18.01 -10.61
CA THR A 103 5.80 -19.38 -11.10
C THR A 103 7.08 -19.82 -11.81
N ARG A 104 7.60 -20.97 -11.36
CA ARG A 104 8.67 -21.74 -12.01
C ARG A 104 8.46 -21.78 -13.52
N SER A 105 9.43 -21.25 -14.27
CA SER A 105 9.65 -21.65 -15.65
C SER A 105 10.67 -22.78 -15.69
N THR A 106 10.51 -23.68 -16.64
CA THR A 106 10.99 -25.07 -16.72
C THR A 106 12.49 -25.25 -17.02
N ASP A 107 13.35 -24.37 -16.49
CA ASP A 107 14.82 -24.53 -16.53
C ASP A 107 15.40 -24.91 -15.16
N ALA A 108 14.51 -25.30 -14.24
CA ALA A 108 14.76 -25.55 -12.82
C ALA A 108 15.51 -26.86 -12.52
N LEU A 109 16.40 -27.32 -13.42
CA LEU A 109 17.19 -28.53 -13.18
C LEU A 109 18.69 -28.27 -12.98
N PHE A 110 19.18 -27.03 -13.16
CA PHE A 110 20.59 -26.72 -12.91
C PHE A 110 20.92 -25.51 -12.04
N ASP A 111 19.95 -24.69 -11.60
CA ASP A 111 20.32 -23.54 -10.77
C ASP A 111 19.20 -23.06 -9.86
N SER A 112 19.20 -23.43 -8.57
CA SER A 112 18.37 -22.72 -7.58
C SER A 112 18.86 -22.87 -6.13
N THR A 113 20.16 -22.75 -5.91
CA THR A 113 20.71 -22.38 -4.58
C THR A 113 21.65 -21.16 -4.69
N GLY A 114 21.64 -20.48 -5.84
CA GLY A 114 22.45 -19.29 -6.10
C GLY A 114 21.69 -17.97 -5.93
N PRO A 115 22.40 -16.85 -5.74
CA PRO A 115 21.81 -15.50 -5.82
C PRO A 115 21.13 -15.27 -7.18
N ARG A 116 20.12 -14.39 -7.23
CA ARG A 116 19.46 -14.02 -8.49
C ARG A 116 20.47 -13.44 -9.49
N SER A 117 20.31 -13.77 -10.77
CA SER A 117 21.17 -13.26 -11.83
C SER A 117 20.85 -11.81 -12.21
N ALA A 118 21.77 -11.13 -12.89
CA ALA A 118 21.54 -9.78 -13.38
C ALA A 118 20.29 -9.71 -14.27
N ALA A 119 20.13 -10.68 -15.18
CA ALA A 119 18.97 -10.78 -16.07
C ALA A 119 17.64 -10.91 -15.31
N GLN A 120 17.61 -11.69 -14.22
CA GLN A 120 16.43 -11.81 -13.36
C GLN A 120 16.08 -10.49 -12.68
N HIS A 121 17.07 -9.74 -12.19
CA HIS A 121 16.85 -8.41 -11.64
C HIS A 121 16.38 -7.40 -12.71
N ARG A 122 16.90 -7.46 -13.94
CA ARG A 122 16.42 -6.63 -15.05
C ARG A 122 14.94 -6.90 -15.37
N ALA A 123 14.54 -8.17 -15.44
CA ALA A 123 13.17 -8.56 -15.67
C ALA A 123 12.23 -8.09 -14.53
N ALA A 124 12.65 -8.21 -13.27
CA ALA A 124 11.89 -7.70 -12.13
C ALA A 124 11.74 -6.17 -12.19
N ALA A 125 12.81 -5.45 -12.51
CA ALA A 125 12.79 -4.00 -12.68
C ALA A 125 11.83 -3.55 -13.78
N GLU A 126 11.76 -4.29 -14.89
CA GLU A 126 10.82 -4.03 -15.99
C GLU A 126 9.37 -4.30 -15.60
N ALA A 127 9.11 -5.37 -14.83
CA ALA A 127 7.78 -5.64 -14.30
C ALA A 127 7.29 -4.53 -13.35
N HIS A 128 8.18 -3.99 -12.50
CA HIS A 128 7.87 -2.85 -11.66
C HIS A 128 7.59 -1.58 -12.47
N ALA A 129 8.42 -1.29 -13.48
CA ALA A 129 8.23 -0.15 -14.37
C ALA A 129 6.90 -0.23 -15.15
N ALA A 130 6.53 -1.42 -15.65
CA ALA A 130 5.26 -1.65 -16.33
C ALA A 130 4.04 -1.41 -15.41
N ALA A 131 4.21 -1.67 -14.12
CA ALA A 131 3.21 -1.39 -13.09
C ALA A 131 3.29 0.05 -12.52
N LEU A 132 4.06 0.95 -13.14
CA LEU A 132 4.31 2.33 -12.68
C LEU A 132 4.90 2.41 -11.25
N ARG A 133 5.50 1.33 -10.76
CA ARG A 133 6.18 1.21 -9.47
C ARG A 133 7.65 1.59 -9.62
N TRP A 134 7.91 2.89 -9.80
CA TRP A 134 9.22 3.41 -10.20
C TRP A 134 10.30 3.23 -9.14
N THR A 135 9.96 3.35 -7.85
CA THR A 135 10.92 3.16 -6.75
C THR A 135 11.48 1.75 -6.75
N GLU A 136 10.61 0.74 -6.81
CA GLU A 136 10.99 -0.67 -6.87
C GLU A 136 11.73 -0.98 -8.17
N ALA A 137 11.33 -0.36 -9.29
CA ALA A 137 12.04 -0.50 -10.56
C ALA A 137 13.48 0.04 -10.49
N VAL A 138 13.71 1.19 -9.83
CA VAL A 138 15.06 1.75 -9.60
C VAL A 138 15.88 0.83 -8.69
N GLN A 139 15.29 0.32 -7.60
CA GLN A 139 15.99 -0.57 -6.68
C GLN A 139 16.41 -1.88 -7.36
N GLU A 140 15.51 -2.52 -8.12
CA GLU A 140 15.83 -3.74 -8.86
C GLU A 140 16.82 -3.49 -10.00
N ARG A 141 16.75 -2.34 -10.69
CA ARG A 141 17.73 -2.01 -11.73
C ARG A 141 19.12 -1.76 -11.14
N MET A 142 19.24 -1.15 -9.95
CA MET A 142 20.53 -1.02 -9.26
C MET A 142 21.10 -2.38 -8.85
N ARG A 143 20.25 -3.29 -8.35
CA ARG A 143 20.64 -4.68 -8.08
C ARG A 143 21.13 -5.40 -9.34
N ALA A 144 20.48 -5.18 -10.48
CA ALA A 144 20.93 -5.70 -11.77
C ALA A 144 22.31 -5.17 -12.18
N ILE A 145 22.56 -3.86 -12.02
CA ILE A 145 23.86 -3.23 -12.36
C ILE A 145 24.97 -3.86 -11.52
N VAL A 146 24.83 -3.89 -10.19
CA VAL A 146 25.85 -4.47 -9.30
C VAL A 146 26.09 -5.93 -9.65
N ARG A 147 25.02 -6.69 -9.85
CA ARG A 147 25.12 -8.11 -10.19
C ARG A 147 25.78 -8.34 -11.56
N SER A 148 25.49 -7.53 -12.57
CA SER A 148 26.14 -7.59 -13.89
C SER A 148 27.64 -7.32 -13.79
N LEU A 149 28.03 -6.33 -12.98
CA LEU A 149 29.44 -6.01 -12.74
C LEU A 149 30.17 -7.17 -12.02
N GLU A 150 29.51 -7.84 -11.08
CA GLU A 150 30.05 -9.05 -10.42
C GLU A 150 30.15 -10.25 -11.38
N GLU A 151 29.11 -10.52 -12.16
CA GLU A 151 29.07 -11.62 -13.15
C GLU A 151 30.15 -11.44 -14.22
N ARG A 152 30.54 -10.20 -14.51
CA ARG A 152 31.61 -9.85 -15.45
C ARG A 152 32.99 -9.69 -14.80
N ALA A 153 33.13 -10.07 -13.53
CA ALA A 153 34.36 -9.96 -12.73
C ALA A 153 34.96 -8.55 -12.67
N LEU A 154 34.12 -7.52 -12.78
CA LEU A 154 34.49 -6.11 -12.58
C LEU A 154 34.37 -5.67 -11.12
N LEU A 155 33.68 -6.48 -10.32
CA LEU A 155 33.53 -6.34 -8.89
C LEU A 155 33.70 -7.70 -8.22
N ASP A 156 34.44 -7.76 -7.12
CA ASP A 156 34.52 -8.99 -6.32
C ASP A 156 33.21 -9.20 -5.55
N PRO A 157 32.55 -10.38 -5.61
CA PRO A 157 31.33 -10.62 -4.84
C PRO A 157 31.62 -10.60 -3.33
N ARG A 158 30.97 -9.71 -2.58
CA ARG A 158 31.11 -9.62 -1.11
C ARG A 158 29.78 -9.31 -0.44
N PRO A 159 29.36 -10.08 0.57
CA PRO A 159 28.15 -9.77 1.32
C PRO A 159 28.28 -8.43 2.05
N GLY A 160 27.21 -7.64 2.03
CA GLY A 160 27.16 -6.35 2.75
C GLY A 160 27.73 -5.15 2.00
N ARG A 161 28.18 -5.29 0.74
CA ARG A 161 28.60 -4.15 -0.08
C ARG A 161 27.45 -3.17 -0.31
N THR A 162 27.73 -1.89 -0.15
CA THR A 162 26.78 -0.80 -0.44
C THR A 162 26.81 -0.37 -1.91
N ALA A 163 25.76 0.32 -2.36
CA ALA A 163 25.65 0.85 -3.71
C ALA A 163 26.78 1.85 -4.05
N ASP A 164 27.14 2.70 -3.10
CA ASP A 164 28.24 3.67 -3.23
C ASP A 164 29.60 3.00 -3.36
N GLU A 165 29.87 1.96 -2.56
CA GLU A 165 31.11 1.18 -2.66
C GLU A 165 31.22 0.48 -4.02
N ALA A 166 30.11 -0.13 -4.49
CA ALA A 166 30.05 -0.74 -5.82
C ALA A 166 30.33 0.28 -6.92
N ALA A 167 29.70 1.46 -6.86
CA ALA A 167 29.90 2.54 -7.82
C ALA A 167 31.34 3.09 -7.80
N ALA A 168 31.92 3.25 -6.61
CA ALA A 168 33.29 3.74 -6.45
C ALA A 168 34.33 2.75 -6.96
N GLU A 169 34.14 1.45 -6.74
CA GLU A 169 35.03 0.39 -7.22
C GLU A 169 34.91 0.22 -8.74
N ALA A 170 33.68 0.11 -9.26
CA ALA A 170 33.43 -0.01 -10.70
C ALA A 170 33.91 1.23 -11.47
N GLY A 171 33.84 2.42 -10.88
CA GLY A 171 34.38 3.63 -11.50
C GLY A 171 35.89 3.58 -11.74
N ARG A 172 36.65 2.73 -11.03
CA ARG A 172 38.09 2.55 -11.29
C ARG A 172 38.36 1.76 -12.56
N THR A 173 37.52 0.78 -12.87
CA THR A 173 37.63 -0.09 -14.06
C THR A 173 36.88 0.48 -15.27
N LEU A 174 35.90 1.34 -15.03
CA LEU A 174 35.07 2.02 -16.02
C LEU A 174 35.05 3.56 -15.80
N PRO A 175 36.18 4.26 -16.03
CA PRO A 175 36.30 5.68 -15.70
C PRO A 175 35.25 6.56 -16.36
N GLU A 176 34.90 6.28 -17.62
CA GLU A 176 33.91 7.03 -18.40
C GLU A 176 32.51 7.03 -17.76
N HIS A 177 32.17 5.97 -17.01
CA HIS A 177 30.85 5.83 -16.38
C HIS A 177 30.84 6.27 -14.90
N THR A 178 31.97 6.71 -14.34
CA THR A 178 32.11 7.02 -12.91
C THR A 178 31.05 7.99 -12.39
N ALA A 179 30.83 9.11 -13.09
CA ALA A 179 29.88 10.12 -12.66
C ALA A 179 28.43 9.57 -12.64
N ARG A 180 28.09 8.74 -13.64
CA ARG A 180 26.77 8.13 -13.78
C ARG A 180 26.55 7.01 -12.77
N LEU A 181 27.57 6.19 -12.50
CA LEU A 181 27.54 5.18 -11.43
C LEU A 181 27.29 5.82 -10.07
N ARG A 182 27.98 6.93 -9.74
CA ARG A 182 27.72 7.68 -8.50
C ARG A 182 26.32 8.29 -8.46
N ALA A 183 25.82 8.80 -9.58
CA ALA A 183 24.46 9.32 -9.65
C ALA A 183 23.41 8.22 -9.46
N ALA A 184 23.66 7.02 -9.98
CA ALA A 184 22.81 5.85 -9.79
C ALA A 184 22.80 5.37 -8.33
N ALA A 185 23.97 5.28 -7.68
CA ALA A 185 24.09 4.94 -6.26
C ALA A 185 23.32 5.94 -5.38
N ARG A 186 23.51 7.25 -5.60
CA ARG A 186 22.71 8.28 -4.93
C ARG A 186 21.22 8.08 -5.16
N SER A 187 20.78 7.93 -6.40
CA SER A 187 19.35 7.72 -6.71
C SER A 187 18.77 6.49 -6.01
N PHE A 188 19.58 5.44 -5.82
CA PHE A 188 19.20 4.27 -5.05
C PHE A 188 19.09 4.57 -3.55
N ASP A 189 20.07 5.25 -2.96
CA ASP A 189 20.08 5.58 -1.53
C ASP A 189 18.97 6.57 -1.16
N ASP A 190 18.74 7.56 -2.03
CA ASP A 190 17.64 8.51 -1.99
C ASP A 190 16.28 7.81 -1.76
N VAL A 191 16.02 6.73 -2.51
CA VAL A 191 14.74 6.03 -2.46
C VAL A 191 14.70 4.88 -1.46
N THR A 192 15.85 4.31 -1.10
CA THR A 192 15.95 3.18 -0.18
C THR A 192 16.05 3.63 1.27
N TYR A 193 16.82 4.69 1.51
CA TYR A 193 17.13 5.22 2.83
C TYR A 193 16.67 6.66 3.03
N GLY A 194 16.60 7.45 1.95
CA GLY A 194 16.25 8.88 1.99
C GLY A 194 14.76 9.19 1.99
N GLY A 195 13.88 8.16 1.96
CA GLY A 195 12.42 8.33 1.96
C GLY A 195 11.84 9.01 0.71
N ARG A 196 12.63 9.12 -0.37
CA ARG A 196 12.19 9.74 -1.63
C ARG A 196 11.49 8.71 -2.53
N THR A 197 10.60 9.18 -3.38
CA THR A 197 10.01 8.36 -4.46
C THR A 197 10.76 8.59 -5.77
N ALA A 198 11.04 7.53 -6.52
CA ALA A 198 11.58 7.67 -7.86
C ALA A 198 10.48 8.01 -8.86
N GLY A 199 10.86 8.73 -9.91
CA GLY A 199 10.06 8.87 -11.12
C GLY A 199 10.59 8.03 -12.28
N GLN A 200 9.84 8.01 -13.38
CA GLN A 200 10.22 7.30 -14.61
C GLN A 200 11.60 7.73 -15.14
N SER A 201 11.96 9.01 -15.06
CA SER A 201 13.24 9.53 -15.53
C SER A 201 14.43 8.91 -14.79
N ALA A 202 14.31 8.68 -13.48
CA ALA A 202 15.34 8.03 -12.68
C ALA A 202 15.52 6.58 -13.12
N TYR A 203 14.42 5.83 -13.27
CA TYR A 203 14.45 4.46 -13.79
C TYR A 203 15.09 4.36 -15.18
N LEU A 204 14.69 5.22 -16.11
CA LEU A 204 15.25 5.23 -17.47
C LEU A 204 16.74 5.55 -17.45
N SER A 205 17.18 6.48 -16.61
CA SER A 205 18.60 6.82 -16.46
C SER A 205 19.43 5.61 -15.99
N LEU A 206 18.93 4.85 -15.00
CA LEU A 206 19.58 3.62 -14.55
C LEU A 206 19.53 2.51 -15.61
N ARG A 207 18.41 2.36 -16.33
CA ARG A 207 18.28 1.38 -17.41
C ARG A 207 19.26 1.65 -18.54
N THR A 208 19.37 2.91 -18.97
CA THR A 208 20.34 3.30 -20.00
C THR A 208 21.76 3.06 -19.53
N LEU A 209 22.09 3.40 -18.28
CA LEU A 209 23.41 3.10 -17.71
C LEU A 209 23.69 1.59 -17.68
N ASP A 210 22.75 0.76 -17.23
CA ASP A 210 22.89 -0.70 -17.21
C ASP A 210 23.22 -1.27 -18.59
N LEU A 211 22.51 -0.83 -19.63
CA LEU A 211 22.76 -1.27 -21.01
C LEU A 211 24.14 -0.83 -21.52
N GLU A 212 24.53 0.43 -21.28
CA GLU A 212 25.86 0.91 -21.68
C GLU A 212 26.98 0.17 -20.95
N LEU A 213 26.80 -0.11 -19.65
CA LEU A 213 27.78 -0.86 -18.88
C LEU A 213 27.95 -2.27 -19.46
N ASP A 214 26.84 -2.94 -19.84
CA ASP A 214 26.84 -4.28 -20.45
C ASP A 214 27.74 -4.33 -21.71
N GLU A 215 27.69 -3.28 -22.52
CA GLU A 215 28.49 -3.13 -23.75
C GLU A 215 29.91 -2.60 -23.51
N ALA A 216 30.15 -1.92 -22.38
CA ALA A 216 31.41 -1.24 -22.11
C ALA A 216 32.58 -2.24 -21.96
N LYS A 217 33.74 -1.89 -22.55
CA LYS A 217 34.98 -2.64 -22.39
C LYS A 217 35.77 -2.15 -21.17
N PRO A 218 36.05 -3.00 -20.18
CA PRO A 218 36.84 -2.60 -19.01
C PRO A 218 38.28 -2.25 -19.36
N LEU A 219 38.83 -1.24 -18.69
CA LEU A 219 40.27 -1.00 -18.68
C LEU A 219 40.90 -1.98 -17.69
N LEU A 220 41.42 -3.10 -18.19
CA LEU A 220 42.21 -4.01 -17.38
C LEU A 220 43.60 -3.38 -17.16
N PRO A 221 44.10 -3.28 -15.92
CA PRO A 221 45.49 -2.91 -15.68
C PRO A 221 46.36 -3.89 -16.46
N GLY A 222 47.11 -3.37 -17.42
CA GLY A 222 47.97 -4.19 -18.28
C GLY A 222 48.86 -5.06 -17.41
N THR A 223 48.83 -6.37 -17.66
CA THR A 223 49.83 -7.29 -17.15
C THR A 223 51.19 -6.70 -17.51
N SER A 224 51.90 -6.20 -16.50
CA SER A 224 53.28 -5.79 -16.65
C SER A 224 54.02 -7.00 -17.20
N ARG A 225 54.35 -6.91 -18.48
CA ARG A 225 55.16 -7.86 -19.24
C ARG A 225 56.34 -8.25 -18.37
N GLY A 226 56.33 -9.48 -17.85
CA GLY A 226 57.45 -10.05 -17.11
C GLY A 226 58.69 -9.93 -17.98
N ALA A 227 59.53 -8.97 -17.64
CA ALA A 227 60.85 -8.83 -18.22
C ALA A 227 61.68 -10.02 -17.74
N THR A 228 62.02 -10.87 -18.71
CA THR A 228 63.23 -11.67 -18.81
C THR A 228 64.23 -11.51 -17.67
N GLY A 229 64.49 -12.63 -16.97
CA GLY A 229 65.75 -12.97 -16.33
C GLY A 229 66.11 -14.39 -16.72
#